data_AF-A0A537SMC2-F1
#
_entry.id   AF-A0A537SMC2-F1
#
_cell.length_a   1.000
_cell.length_b   1.000
_cell.length_c   1.000
_cell.angle_alpha   90.00
_cell.angle_beta   90.00
_cell.angle_gamma   90.00
#
_symmetry.space_group_name_H-M   'P 1'
#
loop_
_entity.id
_entity.type
_entity.pdbx_description
1 polymer ?
#
loop_
_entity_poly.entity_id
_entity_poly.type
_entity_poly.pdbx_seq_one_letter_code
_entity_poly.pdbx_strand_id
1 'polypeptide(L)'
;NSATQTTTVNITTVDNAPVLGNVAASASYTAGATATTLSSGATVTDVDNQNLASATVSITSGFLTGDTLAATTTGTTITASYNTSTGVLSLSGSDSLAHYQQVLDSITYSSTSQNPTNSGADPSRTVSWVLNDGTLNSATKSTTLNIATGSTTASLFSPSATPSTITENDPNAVDLGVKFQTSVNGTISAIRFYKGPKNTGTHIGDLWTTSGTLLASATFRNETASGWQQVNFSTPVSITAGTTYIASYHTNVGEYSVTDNYFASSLTNGPLTAPSSSSSGGNGVYAYGRSNLFPNNSFNASNYWVDVVFNPQLAG
;
A
#
# COMPACT_ATOMS: atom_id res chain seq x y z
N ASN A 1 85.54 -29.31 -13.15
CA ASN A 1 84.28 -28.61 -13.50
C ASN A 1 83.12 -29.54 -13.24
N SER A 2 82.19 -29.15 -12.35
CA SER A 2 80.94 -29.89 -12.15
C SER A 2 79.87 -29.39 -13.12
N ALA A 3 78.99 -30.28 -13.56
CA ALA A 3 77.82 -29.91 -14.34
C ALA A 3 76.78 -29.21 -13.46
N THR A 4 76.11 -28.20 -14.01
CA THR A 4 74.99 -27.52 -13.36
C THR A 4 73.80 -28.46 -13.30
N GLN A 5 73.21 -28.63 -12.12
CA GLN A 5 71.89 -29.24 -11.97
C GLN A 5 70.85 -28.16 -11.70
N THR A 6 69.71 -28.28 -12.36
CA THR A 6 68.53 -27.44 -12.14
C THR A 6 67.41 -28.28 -11.54
N THR A 7 66.67 -27.67 -10.62
CA THR A 7 65.43 -28.23 -10.07
C THR A 7 64.29 -27.29 -10.47
N THR A 8 63.24 -27.87 -11.05
CA THR A 8 62.02 -27.13 -11.38
C THR A 8 61.07 -27.19 -10.19
N VAL A 9 60.67 -26.04 -9.67
CA VAL A 9 59.60 -25.92 -8.66
C VAL A 9 58.31 -25.56 -9.40
N ASN A 10 57.33 -26.46 -9.36
CA ASN A 10 56.00 -26.18 -9.87
C ASN A 10 55.19 -25.47 -8.78
N ILE A 11 54.85 -24.19 -8.99
CA ILE A 11 53.88 -23.47 -8.17
C ILE A 11 52.53 -23.64 -8.85
N THR A 12 51.56 -24.23 -8.17
CA THR A 12 50.16 -24.23 -8.60
C THR A 12 49.46 -23.09 -7.89
N THR A 13 48.94 -22.12 -8.64
CA THR A 13 48.10 -21.07 -8.09
C THR A 13 46.73 -21.66 -7.77
N VAL A 14 46.26 -21.50 -6.53
CA VAL A 14 44.91 -21.88 -6.12
C VAL A 14 44.03 -20.65 -6.25
N ASP A 15 42.99 -20.76 -7.08
CA ASP A 15 41.98 -19.73 -7.30
C ASP A 15 41.20 -19.43 -6.00
N ASN A 16 40.95 -18.15 -5.72
CA ASN A 16 40.17 -17.72 -4.57
C ASN A 16 38.86 -17.07 -4.99
N ALA A 17 37.75 -17.54 -4.41
CA ALA A 17 36.44 -17.00 -4.72
C ALA A 17 36.32 -15.51 -4.32
N PRO A 18 35.54 -14.72 -5.08
CA PRO A 18 35.30 -13.32 -4.76
C PRO A 18 34.58 -13.19 -3.42
N VAL A 19 34.83 -12.07 -2.74
CA VAL A 19 34.21 -11.73 -1.47
C VAL A 19 33.22 -10.58 -1.68
N LEU A 20 31.95 -10.88 -1.40
CA LEU A 20 30.88 -9.89 -1.32
C LEU A 20 30.66 -9.50 0.16
N GLY A 21 30.88 -8.22 0.47
CA GLY A 21 30.72 -7.64 1.81
C GLY A 21 29.65 -6.56 1.85
N ASN A 22 29.27 -6.15 3.06
CA ASN A 22 28.42 -4.98 3.35
C ASN A 22 27.07 -4.89 2.59
N VAL A 23 26.56 -6.01 2.08
CA VAL A 23 25.19 -6.09 1.58
C VAL A 23 24.24 -5.81 2.73
N ALA A 24 23.33 -4.85 2.55
CA ALA A 24 22.37 -4.48 3.58
C ALA A 24 21.52 -5.69 4.00
N ALA A 25 21.42 -5.93 5.31
CA ALA A 25 20.67 -7.05 5.87
C ALA A 25 19.15 -6.90 5.65
N SER A 26 18.66 -5.66 5.53
CA SER A 26 17.25 -5.36 5.33
C SER A 26 17.03 -4.16 4.41
N ALA A 27 15.94 -4.20 3.65
CA ALA A 27 15.40 -3.09 2.88
C ALA A 27 13.87 -2.99 3.09
N SER A 28 13.24 -1.92 2.64
CA SER A 28 11.78 -1.77 2.74
C SER A 28 11.19 -1.16 1.48
N TYR A 29 10.03 -1.69 1.07
CA TYR A 29 9.22 -1.22 -0.06
C TYR A 29 7.78 -1.00 0.43
N THR A 30 7.13 0.05 -0.09
CA THR A 30 5.70 0.28 0.13
C THR A 30 4.97 0.02 -1.18
N ALA A 31 3.90 -0.79 -1.16
CA ALA A 31 3.15 -1.14 -2.36
C ALA A 31 2.72 0.13 -3.13
N GLY A 32 2.99 0.17 -4.44
CA GLY A 32 2.67 1.32 -5.30
C GLY A 32 3.66 2.50 -5.19
N ALA A 33 4.66 2.43 -4.32
CA ALA A 33 5.74 3.42 -4.30
C ALA A 33 6.72 3.23 -5.46
N THR A 34 7.59 4.22 -5.68
CA THR A 34 8.74 4.12 -6.57
C THR A 34 9.69 3.00 -6.12
N ALA A 35 10.51 2.50 -7.04
CA ALA A 35 11.50 1.47 -6.75
C ALA A 35 12.41 1.85 -5.58
N THR A 36 12.76 0.88 -4.73
CA THR A 36 13.60 1.07 -3.54
C THR A 36 14.95 0.41 -3.76
N THR A 37 16.04 1.07 -3.38
CA THR A 37 17.39 0.48 -3.44
C THR A 37 17.53 -0.59 -2.36
N LEU A 38 18.04 -1.77 -2.72
CA LEU A 38 18.18 -2.88 -1.79
C LEU A 38 19.42 -2.78 -0.91
N SER A 39 20.54 -2.32 -1.48
CA SER A 39 21.81 -2.14 -0.79
C SER A 39 22.64 -1.13 -1.56
N SER A 40 23.14 -0.08 -0.90
CA SER A 40 23.89 1.02 -1.54
C SER A 40 25.34 1.13 -1.03
N GLY A 41 25.83 0.10 -0.35
CA GLY A 41 27.17 0.07 0.25
C GLY A 41 27.80 -1.30 0.22
N ALA A 42 27.43 -2.14 -0.76
CA ALA A 42 28.07 -3.42 -0.98
C ALA A 42 29.55 -3.22 -1.30
N THR A 43 30.38 -4.18 -0.94
CA THR A 43 31.82 -4.16 -1.25
C THR A 43 32.20 -5.41 -2.02
N VAL A 44 32.99 -5.23 -3.08
CA VAL A 44 33.46 -6.31 -3.94
C VAL A 44 34.98 -6.36 -3.90
N THR A 45 35.51 -7.50 -3.46
CA THR A 45 36.96 -7.73 -3.44
C THR A 45 37.28 -9.13 -3.93
N ASP A 46 38.43 -9.27 -4.54
CA ASP A 46 38.97 -10.54 -5.02
C ASP A 46 40.51 -10.42 -4.98
N VAL A 47 41.21 -11.46 -4.55
CA VAL A 47 42.64 -11.38 -4.22
C VAL A 47 43.54 -11.71 -5.41
N ASP A 48 43.02 -12.44 -6.38
CA ASP A 48 43.72 -12.96 -7.56
C ASP A 48 43.05 -12.56 -8.87
N ASN A 49 41.77 -12.16 -8.87
CA ASN A 49 41.06 -11.70 -10.06
C ASN A 49 40.76 -10.19 -10.01
N GLN A 50 41.24 -9.45 -11.02
CA GLN A 50 40.93 -8.01 -11.14
C GLN A 50 39.53 -7.74 -11.73
N ASN A 51 38.94 -8.74 -12.38
CA ASN A 51 37.63 -8.67 -13.01
C ASN A 51 36.75 -9.83 -12.55
N LEU A 52 35.44 -9.61 -12.47
CA LEU A 52 34.46 -10.68 -12.31
C LEU A 52 33.79 -11.01 -13.64
N ALA A 53 33.23 -12.22 -13.75
CA ALA A 53 32.54 -12.68 -14.95
C ALA A 53 31.02 -12.46 -14.88
N SER A 54 30.43 -12.62 -13.69
CA SER A 54 29.00 -12.45 -13.50
C SER A 54 28.62 -12.19 -12.03
N ALA A 55 27.37 -11.79 -11.82
CA ALA A 55 26.73 -11.79 -10.52
C ALA A 55 25.25 -12.16 -10.68
N THR A 56 24.66 -12.76 -9.65
CA THR A 56 23.24 -13.12 -9.62
C THR A 56 22.59 -12.54 -8.37
N VAL A 57 21.45 -11.86 -8.56
CA VAL A 57 20.62 -11.34 -7.47
C VAL A 57 19.21 -11.89 -7.63
N SER A 58 18.75 -12.68 -6.67
CA SER A 58 17.55 -13.51 -6.82
C SER A 58 16.60 -13.36 -5.65
N ILE A 59 15.30 -13.24 -5.94
CA ILE A 59 14.25 -13.38 -4.94
C ILE A 59 14.06 -14.88 -4.66
N THR A 60 14.71 -15.37 -3.61
CA THR A 60 14.79 -16.81 -3.29
C THR A 60 13.64 -17.31 -2.41
N SER A 61 12.95 -16.41 -1.72
CA SER A 61 11.77 -16.71 -0.93
C SER A 61 10.75 -15.58 -1.01
N GLY A 62 9.48 -15.94 -1.03
CA GLY A 62 8.34 -15.02 -1.08
C GLY A 62 8.07 -14.42 -2.46
N PHE A 63 8.78 -14.83 -3.52
CA PHE A 63 8.60 -14.28 -4.88
C PHE A 63 7.12 -14.33 -5.31
N LEU A 64 6.59 -13.19 -5.74
CA LEU A 64 5.27 -13.07 -6.36
C LEU A 64 5.41 -12.53 -7.78
N THR A 65 4.53 -12.97 -8.68
CA THR A 65 4.43 -12.42 -10.03
C THR A 65 4.24 -10.90 -9.97
N GLY A 66 5.04 -10.17 -10.75
CA GLY A 66 5.06 -8.71 -10.75
C GLY A 66 6.19 -8.10 -9.91
N ASP A 67 6.85 -8.89 -9.05
CA ASP A 67 8.12 -8.47 -8.47
C ASP A 67 9.17 -8.25 -9.56
N THR A 68 9.97 -7.20 -9.41
CA THR A 68 11.01 -6.82 -10.36
C THR A 68 12.28 -6.41 -9.63
N LEU A 69 13.42 -6.82 -10.19
CA LEU A 69 14.74 -6.33 -9.83
C LEU A 69 15.36 -5.64 -11.04
N ALA A 70 15.99 -4.49 -10.82
CA ALA A 70 16.66 -3.73 -11.88
C ALA A 70 18.00 -3.20 -11.39
N ALA A 71 18.97 -3.08 -12.30
CA ALA A 71 20.28 -2.49 -12.05
C ALA A 71 20.62 -1.43 -13.10
N THR A 72 21.44 -0.46 -12.74
CA THR A 72 22.00 0.54 -13.66
C THR A 72 23.40 0.12 -14.08
N THR A 73 23.61 -0.16 -15.37
CA THR A 73 24.91 -0.62 -15.91
C THR A 73 25.66 0.46 -16.71
N THR A 74 25.18 1.70 -16.68
CA THR A 74 25.81 2.82 -17.40
C THR A 74 27.28 2.99 -17.00
N GLY A 75 28.15 3.08 -18.00
CA GLY A 75 29.60 3.21 -17.81
C GLY A 75 30.35 1.89 -17.63
N THR A 76 29.67 0.75 -17.72
CA THR A 76 30.26 -0.60 -17.57
C THR A 76 30.06 -1.44 -18.85
N THR A 77 30.71 -2.60 -18.94
CA THR A 77 30.44 -3.61 -19.97
C THR A 77 29.39 -4.64 -19.53
N ILE A 78 28.87 -4.50 -18.31
CA ILE A 78 27.94 -5.44 -17.67
C ILE A 78 26.55 -5.33 -18.30
N THR A 79 25.95 -6.46 -18.63
CA THR A 79 24.57 -6.58 -19.06
C THR A 79 23.70 -7.08 -17.91
N ALA A 80 22.54 -6.46 -17.72
CA ALA A 80 21.55 -6.87 -16.72
C ALA A 80 20.32 -7.48 -17.40
N SER A 81 19.88 -8.65 -16.93
CA SER A 81 18.71 -9.36 -17.46
C SER A 81 17.88 -9.93 -16.31
N TYR A 82 16.63 -9.51 -16.19
CA TYR A 82 15.70 -10.00 -15.17
C TYR A 82 14.72 -11.01 -15.76
N ASN A 83 14.60 -12.17 -15.12
CA ASN A 83 13.60 -13.18 -15.44
C ASN A 83 12.36 -13.01 -14.55
N THR A 84 11.28 -12.52 -15.15
CA THR A 84 10.01 -12.23 -14.47
C THR A 84 9.25 -13.47 -13.99
N SER A 85 9.66 -14.67 -14.39
CA SER A 85 9.04 -15.92 -13.94
C SER A 85 9.78 -16.55 -12.77
N THR A 86 11.07 -16.25 -12.58
CA THR A 86 11.92 -16.86 -11.54
C THR A 86 12.43 -15.89 -10.49
N GLY A 87 12.26 -14.57 -10.69
CA GLY A 87 12.74 -13.56 -9.75
C GLY A 87 14.26 -13.36 -9.77
N VAL A 88 14.93 -13.79 -10.85
CA VAL A 88 16.40 -13.79 -10.97
C VAL A 88 16.86 -12.63 -11.86
N LEU A 89 17.66 -11.73 -11.30
CA LEU A 89 18.46 -10.74 -12.03
C LEU A 89 19.87 -11.29 -12.26
N SER A 90 20.18 -11.55 -13.52
CA SER A 90 21.51 -11.96 -13.97
C SER A 90 22.30 -10.75 -14.46
N LEU A 91 23.49 -10.55 -13.90
CA LEU A 91 24.49 -9.60 -14.35
C LEU A 91 25.61 -10.39 -15.04
N SER A 92 25.92 -10.09 -16.30
CA SER A 92 26.92 -10.83 -17.07
C SER A 92 27.84 -9.90 -17.85
N GLY A 93 29.12 -10.24 -17.92
CA GLY A 93 30.14 -9.50 -18.66
C GLY A 93 31.40 -9.38 -17.83
N SER A 94 32.57 -9.61 -18.45
CA SER A 94 33.84 -9.43 -17.74
C SER A 94 34.09 -7.95 -17.51
N ASP A 95 34.16 -7.55 -16.24
CA ASP A 95 34.42 -6.16 -15.86
C ASP A 95 35.08 -6.08 -14.47
N SER A 96 35.63 -4.91 -14.15
CA SER A 96 36.37 -4.65 -12.91
C SER A 96 35.52 -4.83 -11.65
N LEU A 97 36.19 -5.13 -10.53
CA LEU A 97 35.56 -5.20 -9.20
C LEU A 97 34.77 -3.92 -8.87
N ALA A 98 35.30 -2.75 -9.23
CA ALA A 98 34.68 -1.46 -9.00
C ALA A 98 33.38 -1.27 -9.80
N HIS A 99 33.34 -1.71 -11.05
CA HIS A 99 32.13 -1.68 -11.86
C HIS A 99 31.07 -2.65 -11.33
N TYR A 100 31.45 -3.85 -10.91
CA TYR A 100 30.51 -4.75 -10.26
C TYR A 100 29.96 -4.16 -8.96
N GLN A 101 30.79 -3.51 -8.14
CA GLN A 101 30.32 -2.82 -6.94
C GLN A 101 29.31 -1.72 -7.28
N GLN A 102 29.64 -0.85 -8.25
CA GLN A 102 28.74 0.22 -8.71
C GLN A 102 27.38 -0.33 -9.16
N VAL A 103 27.36 -1.41 -9.94
CA VAL A 103 26.11 -2.01 -10.43
C VAL A 103 25.31 -2.62 -9.29
N LEU A 104 25.95 -3.34 -8.36
CA LEU A 104 25.27 -3.93 -7.21
C LEU A 104 24.66 -2.88 -6.28
N ASP A 105 25.36 -1.77 -6.05
CA ASP A 105 24.87 -0.64 -5.25
C ASP A 105 23.64 0.06 -5.87
N SER A 106 23.41 -0.15 -7.17
CA SER A 106 22.27 0.42 -7.90
C SER A 106 21.04 -0.48 -7.92
N ILE A 107 21.12 -1.70 -7.37
CA ILE A 107 20.02 -2.65 -7.51
C ILE A 107 18.81 -2.19 -6.71
N THR A 108 17.69 -2.13 -7.43
CA THR A 108 16.40 -1.72 -6.89
C THR A 108 15.39 -2.85 -6.99
N TYR A 109 14.45 -2.85 -6.06
CA TYR A 109 13.23 -3.64 -6.12
C TYR A 109 12.02 -2.74 -6.41
N SER A 110 11.11 -3.23 -7.23
CA SER A 110 9.75 -2.70 -7.34
C SER A 110 8.75 -3.83 -7.59
N SER A 111 7.45 -3.55 -7.45
CA SER A 111 6.41 -4.49 -7.87
C SER A 111 5.42 -3.82 -8.81
N THR A 112 5.09 -4.49 -9.91
CA THR A 112 3.99 -4.11 -10.80
C THR A 112 2.65 -4.67 -10.33
N SER A 113 2.66 -5.59 -9.36
CA SER A 113 1.45 -6.09 -8.72
C SER A 113 0.84 -4.99 -7.85
N GLN A 114 -0.49 -4.82 -7.93
CA GLN A 114 -1.19 -3.97 -6.98
C GLN A 114 -1.20 -4.66 -5.61
N ASN A 115 -1.21 -5.99 -5.51
CA ASN A 115 -1.16 -6.73 -4.26
C ASN A 115 0.19 -7.45 -4.03
N PRO A 116 1.30 -6.74 -3.81
CA PRO A 116 2.62 -7.36 -3.65
C PRO A 116 2.79 -8.06 -2.29
N THR A 117 1.77 -8.10 -1.44
CA THR A 117 1.82 -8.79 -0.13
C THR A 117 0.90 -10.00 -0.07
N ASN A 118 0.23 -10.36 -1.16
CA ASN A 118 -0.82 -11.40 -1.15
C ASN A 118 -1.82 -11.18 -0.01
N SER A 119 -2.37 -9.97 0.07
CA SER A 119 -3.32 -9.54 1.11
C SER A 119 -2.74 -9.64 2.54
N GLY A 120 -1.44 -9.41 2.68
CA GLY A 120 -0.70 -9.50 3.94
C GLY A 120 -0.19 -10.91 4.29
N ALA A 121 -0.48 -11.94 3.49
CA ALA A 121 0.02 -13.29 3.73
C ALA A 121 1.52 -13.42 3.45
N ASP A 122 2.04 -12.65 2.49
CA ASP A 122 3.44 -12.69 2.04
C ASP A 122 4.09 -11.28 2.10
N PRO A 123 4.31 -10.71 3.30
CA PRO A 123 4.76 -9.33 3.48
C PRO A 123 6.27 -9.14 3.35
N SER A 124 7.02 -10.17 2.93
CA SER A 124 8.49 -10.09 2.84
C SER A 124 9.04 -10.89 1.67
N ARG A 125 10.26 -10.53 1.24
CA ARG A 125 11.09 -11.29 0.30
C ARG A 125 12.47 -11.54 0.89
N THR A 126 13.06 -12.67 0.53
CA THR A 126 14.50 -12.91 0.74
C THR A 126 15.23 -12.76 -0.57
N VAL A 127 16.06 -11.72 -0.68
CA VAL A 127 16.90 -11.47 -1.86
C VAL A 127 18.31 -11.96 -1.60
N SER A 128 18.80 -12.90 -2.41
CA SER A 128 20.13 -13.49 -2.30
C SER A 128 21.06 -12.99 -3.39
N TRP A 129 22.33 -12.80 -3.04
CA TRP A 129 23.36 -12.18 -3.86
C TRP A 129 24.58 -13.08 -3.93
N VAL A 130 25.07 -13.33 -5.14
CA VAL A 130 26.26 -14.16 -5.42
C VAL A 130 27.08 -13.54 -6.54
N LEU A 131 28.39 -13.40 -6.33
CA LEU A 131 29.37 -13.03 -7.34
C LEU A 131 30.01 -14.28 -7.95
N ASN A 132 30.51 -14.17 -9.17
CA ASN A 132 31.31 -15.21 -9.82
C ASN A 132 32.48 -14.58 -10.60
N ASP A 133 33.70 -15.03 -10.32
CA ASP A 133 34.96 -14.55 -10.91
C ASP A 133 35.29 -15.20 -12.28
N GLY A 134 34.45 -16.14 -12.74
CA GLY A 134 34.66 -16.98 -13.92
C GLY A 134 34.88 -18.46 -13.58
N THR A 135 35.23 -18.76 -12.34
CA THR A 135 35.55 -20.10 -11.84
C THR A 135 34.75 -20.44 -10.58
N LEU A 136 34.80 -19.58 -9.56
CA LEU A 136 34.21 -19.79 -8.24
C LEU A 136 33.12 -18.78 -7.93
N ASN A 137 32.19 -19.20 -7.06
CA ASN A 137 31.14 -18.35 -6.52
C ASN A 137 31.53 -17.81 -5.15
N SER A 138 31.19 -16.56 -4.88
CA SER A 138 31.25 -16.01 -3.52
C SER A 138 30.31 -16.76 -2.57
N ALA A 139 30.55 -16.63 -1.27
CA ALA A 139 29.53 -16.94 -0.28
C ALA A 139 28.27 -16.08 -0.51
N THR A 140 27.08 -16.66 -0.30
CA THR A 140 25.81 -15.95 -0.47
C THR A 140 25.63 -14.89 0.61
N LYS A 141 25.18 -13.70 0.19
CA LYS A 141 24.62 -12.67 1.08
C LYS A 141 23.13 -12.56 0.87
N SER A 142 22.40 -12.15 1.90
CA SER A 142 20.94 -12.02 1.83
C SER A 142 20.45 -10.70 2.40
N THR A 143 19.46 -10.13 1.75
CA THR A 143 18.68 -8.96 2.18
C THR A 143 17.26 -9.40 2.44
N THR A 144 16.73 -9.11 3.64
CA THR A 144 15.30 -9.23 3.92
C THR A 144 14.59 -7.97 3.47
N LEU A 145 13.76 -8.06 2.44
CA LEU A 145 12.95 -6.94 1.98
C LEU A 145 11.57 -7.02 2.64
N ASN A 146 11.24 -6.01 3.44
CA ASN A 146 9.91 -5.86 4.03
C ASN A 146 9.00 -5.09 3.07
N ILE A 147 7.83 -5.63 2.76
CA ILE A 147 6.83 -5.00 1.90
C ILE A 147 5.65 -4.55 2.75
N ALA A 148 5.50 -3.24 2.89
CA ALA A 148 4.33 -2.63 3.51
C ALA A 148 3.22 -2.42 2.47
N THR A 149 1.97 -2.57 2.88
CA THR A 149 0.82 -2.16 2.05
C THR A 149 0.79 -0.64 1.96
N GLY A 150 0.95 -0.08 0.76
CA GLY A 150 0.61 1.30 0.48
C GLY A 150 -0.91 1.46 0.54
N SER A 151 -1.43 2.06 1.61
CA SER A 151 -2.85 2.40 1.69
C SER A 151 -3.03 3.86 1.31
N THR A 152 -3.39 4.12 0.06
CA THR A 152 -4.01 5.40 -0.28
C THR A 152 -5.47 5.32 0.14
N THR A 153 -5.80 5.94 1.27
CA THR A 153 -7.18 5.99 1.73
C THR A 153 -8.02 6.84 0.77
N ALA A 154 -9.23 6.40 0.47
CA ALA A 154 -10.21 7.14 -0.33
C ALA A 154 -11.40 7.59 0.53
N SER A 155 -12.00 8.71 0.13
CA SER A 155 -13.22 9.28 0.71
C SER A 155 -14.13 9.79 -0.42
N LEU A 156 -15.44 9.82 -0.22
CA LEU A 156 -16.39 10.36 -1.19
C LEU A 156 -16.15 11.85 -1.42
N PHE A 157 -15.81 12.60 -0.36
CA PHE A 157 -15.66 14.04 -0.42
C PHE A 157 -14.22 14.50 -0.16
N SER A 158 -13.81 15.56 -0.86
CA SER A 158 -12.59 16.31 -0.54
C SER A 158 -12.65 16.85 0.90
N PRO A 159 -11.53 16.91 1.64
CA PRO A 159 -11.48 17.58 2.95
C PRO A 159 -11.93 19.05 2.93
N SER A 160 -11.90 19.71 1.78
CA SER A 160 -12.36 21.09 1.60
C SER A 160 -13.83 21.23 1.21
N ALA A 161 -14.54 20.11 1.00
CA ALA A 161 -15.95 20.16 0.61
C ALA A 161 -16.82 20.59 1.79
N THR A 162 -17.81 21.45 1.54
CA THR A 162 -18.69 22.03 2.56
C THR A 162 -20.17 21.94 2.18
N PRO A 163 -21.08 21.74 3.16
CA PRO A 163 -22.52 21.84 2.99
C PRO A 163 -23.00 23.17 2.44
N SER A 164 -24.11 23.14 1.70
CA SER A 164 -24.88 24.34 1.35
C SER A 164 -25.60 24.89 2.57
N THR A 165 -26.14 24.02 3.41
CA THR A 165 -26.74 24.36 4.71
C THR A 165 -25.89 23.74 5.81
N ILE A 166 -25.12 24.57 6.50
CA ILE A 166 -24.22 24.11 7.58
C ILE A 166 -25.02 23.70 8.84
N THR A 167 -26.17 24.31 9.08
CA THR A 167 -27.00 24.01 10.26
C THR A 167 -28.46 24.08 9.86
N GLU A 168 -29.07 22.91 9.69
CA GLU A 168 -30.51 22.76 9.57
C GLU A 168 -31.16 22.89 10.95
N ASN A 169 -32.18 23.72 11.08
CA ASN A 169 -32.82 23.99 12.37
C ASN A 169 -33.81 22.87 12.74
N ASP A 170 -33.27 21.69 13.03
CA ASP A 170 -33.99 20.52 13.50
C ASP A 170 -33.33 20.01 14.78
N PRO A 171 -33.86 20.36 15.98
CA PRO A 171 -33.23 20.02 17.25
C PRO A 171 -33.57 18.59 17.74
N ASN A 172 -34.08 17.72 16.87
CA ASN A 172 -34.45 16.35 17.24
C ASN A 172 -33.28 15.38 17.07
N ALA A 173 -33.22 14.39 17.96
CA ALA A 173 -32.26 13.30 17.83
C ALA A 173 -32.54 12.47 16.56
N VAL A 174 -31.49 12.23 15.77
CA VAL A 174 -31.60 11.66 14.43
C VAL A 174 -30.32 10.94 14.01
N ASP A 175 -30.51 9.85 13.27
CA ASP A 175 -29.47 9.15 12.52
C ASP A 175 -29.52 9.59 11.06
N LEU A 176 -28.38 9.95 10.50
CA LEU A 176 -28.24 10.49 9.15
C LEU A 176 -27.14 9.75 8.41
N GLY A 177 -27.31 9.48 7.12
CA GLY A 177 -26.36 8.64 6.40
C GLY A 177 -26.37 8.76 4.89
N VAL A 178 -25.44 8.01 4.29
CA VAL A 178 -25.23 7.89 2.85
C VAL A 178 -25.14 6.41 2.48
N LYS A 179 -25.84 6.03 1.41
CA LYS A 179 -25.59 4.75 0.72
C LYS A 179 -24.35 4.92 -0.15
N PHE A 180 -23.44 3.95 -0.10
CA PHE A 180 -22.23 3.94 -0.92
C PHE A 180 -21.86 2.52 -1.38
N GLN A 181 -21.05 2.45 -2.43
CA GLN A 181 -20.48 1.24 -3.01
C GLN A 181 -18.99 1.46 -3.27
N THR A 182 -18.23 0.37 -3.41
CA THR A 182 -16.85 0.42 -3.89
C THR A 182 -16.68 -0.37 -5.18
N SER A 183 -15.79 0.06 -6.07
CA SER A 183 -15.44 -0.66 -7.30
C SER A 183 -14.44 -1.80 -7.08
N VAL A 184 -13.80 -1.84 -5.91
CA VAL A 184 -12.85 -2.88 -5.48
C VAL A 184 -13.17 -3.30 -4.04
N ASN A 185 -12.75 -4.51 -3.66
CA ASN A 185 -12.80 -4.95 -2.27
C ASN A 185 -11.94 -4.03 -1.40
N GLY A 186 -12.15 -4.02 -0.09
CA GLY A 186 -11.30 -3.27 0.82
C GLY A 186 -11.84 -3.23 2.22
N THR A 187 -11.37 -2.27 3.01
CA THR A 187 -11.86 -2.06 4.38
C THR A 187 -12.30 -0.63 4.62
N ILE A 188 -13.30 -0.44 5.47
CA ILE A 188 -13.66 0.87 6.02
C ILE A 188 -12.98 1.00 7.39
N SER A 189 -12.10 1.97 7.54
CA SER A 189 -11.38 2.22 8.80
C SER A 189 -11.99 3.32 9.66
N ALA A 190 -12.79 4.22 9.07
CA ALA A 190 -13.39 5.33 9.80
C ALA A 190 -14.69 5.82 9.17
N ILE A 191 -15.53 6.46 9.99
CA ILE A 191 -16.66 7.29 9.57
C ILE A 191 -16.28 8.76 9.75
N ARG A 192 -16.73 9.59 8.83
CA ARG A 192 -16.61 11.04 8.89
C ARG A 192 -17.99 11.67 8.78
N PHE A 193 -18.18 12.84 9.39
CA PHE A 193 -19.33 13.68 9.10
C PHE A 193 -18.95 15.16 9.16
N TYR A 194 -19.71 16.03 8.49
CA TYR A 194 -19.51 17.47 8.60
C TYR A 194 -20.36 18.04 9.74
N LYS A 195 -19.70 18.65 10.73
CA LYS A 195 -20.33 19.23 11.92
C LYS A 195 -20.59 20.72 11.75
N GLY A 196 -21.84 21.12 11.94
CA GLY A 196 -22.21 22.54 12.13
C GLY A 196 -21.99 23.00 13.57
N PRO A 197 -21.87 24.32 13.82
CA PRO A 197 -21.57 24.86 15.15
C PRO A 197 -22.64 24.61 16.22
N LYS A 198 -23.89 24.31 15.84
CA LYS A 198 -24.98 23.98 16.79
C LYS A 198 -25.12 22.47 17.07
N ASN A 199 -24.48 21.63 16.26
CA ASN A 199 -24.49 20.19 16.44
C ASN A 199 -23.49 19.80 17.55
N THR A 200 -23.85 20.06 18.81
CA THR A 200 -22.94 20.07 19.98
C THR A 200 -23.04 18.83 20.87
N GLY A 201 -23.80 17.83 20.42
CA GLY A 201 -24.11 16.61 21.16
C GLY A 201 -23.03 15.53 21.10
N THR A 202 -23.38 14.33 21.59
CA THR A 202 -22.57 13.13 21.37
C THR A 202 -22.89 12.57 20.00
N HIS A 203 -21.87 12.29 19.21
CA HIS A 203 -22.01 11.65 17.91
C HIS A 203 -21.49 10.21 17.93
N ILE A 204 -22.18 9.35 17.21
CA ILE A 204 -21.80 7.94 17.02
C ILE A 204 -21.77 7.71 15.53
N GLY A 205 -20.68 7.17 14.98
CA GLY A 205 -20.55 6.79 13.58
C GLY A 205 -20.75 5.30 13.42
N ASP A 206 -21.51 4.90 12.41
CA ASP A 206 -21.93 3.52 12.21
C ASP A 206 -21.82 3.10 10.74
N LEU A 207 -21.56 1.81 10.56
CA LEU A 207 -21.54 1.16 9.25
C LEU A 207 -22.52 0.00 9.24
N TRP A 208 -23.37 -0.05 8.22
CA TRP A 208 -24.45 -1.02 8.12
C TRP A 208 -24.49 -1.72 6.76
N THR A 209 -25.08 -2.91 6.74
CA THR A 209 -25.67 -3.45 5.51
C THR A 209 -26.97 -2.72 5.17
N THR A 210 -27.42 -2.78 3.91
CA THR A 210 -28.73 -2.24 3.50
C THR A 210 -29.93 -2.98 4.11
N SER A 211 -29.72 -4.17 4.68
CA SER A 211 -30.74 -4.93 5.43
C SER A 211 -30.84 -4.52 6.91
N GLY A 212 -29.98 -3.61 7.38
CA GLY A 212 -30.01 -3.12 8.76
C GLY A 212 -29.12 -3.88 9.74
N THR A 213 -28.19 -4.71 9.26
CA THR A 213 -27.18 -5.34 10.14
C THR A 213 -26.07 -4.33 10.44
N LEU A 214 -25.82 -4.07 11.72
CA LEU A 214 -24.72 -3.23 12.18
C LEU A 214 -23.39 -3.99 12.01
N LEU A 215 -22.46 -3.42 11.25
CA LEU A 215 -21.13 -3.99 11.00
C LEU A 215 -20.07 -3.42 11.93
N ALA A 216 -20.15 -2.12 12.23
CA ALA A 216 -19.30 -1.46 13.21
C ALA A 216 -19.92 -0.15 13.72
N SER A 217 -19.52 0.25 14.92
CA SER A 217 -19.95 1.48 15.59
C SER A 217 -18.78 2.09 16.36
N ALA A 218 -18.67 3.43 16.38
CA ALA A 218 -17.68 4.14 17.18
C ALA A 218 -18.20 5.52 17.61
N THR A 219 -17.97 5.88 18.87
CA THR A 219 -18.31 7.23 19.39
C THR A 219 -17.24 8.24 19.01
N PHE A 220 -17.63 9.35 18.40
CA PHE A 220 -16.74 10.48 18.12
C PHE A 220 -16.25 11.08 19.44
N ARG A 221 -14.94 11.34 19.52
CA ARG A 221 -14.28 11.96 20.68
C ARG A 221 -13.36 13.06 20.20
N ASN A 222 -13.15 14.09 21.03
CA ASN A 222 -12.26 15.21 20.74
C ASN A 222 -12.59 15.94 19.42
N GLU A 223 -13.87 16.12 19.15
CA GLU A 223 -14.35 16.85 17.96
C GLU A 223 -13.98 18.34 18.01
N THR A 224 -13.88 18.97 16.84
CA THR A 224 -13.78 20.42 16.73
C THR A 224 -15.16 21.09 16.87
N ALA A 225 -15.17 22.43 16.93
CA ALA A 225 -16.40 23.21 17.00
C ALA A 225 -17.25 23.10 15.72
N SER A 226 -16.61 22.97 14.56
CA SER A 226 -17.26 22.78 13.26
C SER A 226 -16.30 22.20 12.22
N GLY A 227 -16.84 21.74 11.10
CA GLY A 227 -16.09 21.15 9.99
C GLY A 227 -16.10 19.63 10.03
N TRP A 228 -15.30 19.00 9.16
CA TRP A 228 -15.18 17.55 9.09
C TRP A 228 -14.67 16.95 10.42
N GLN A 229 -15.45 16.02 10.97
CA GLN A 229 -15.06 15.15 12.07
C GLN A 229 -14.74 13.76 11.52
N GLN A 230 -13.91 13.01 12.23
CA GLN A 230 -13.58 11.63 11.90
C GLN A 230 -13.53 10.79 13.18
N VAL A 231 -14.04 9.57 13.11
CA VAL A 231 -13.83 8.54 14.14
C VAL A 231 -13.38 7.25 13.48
N ASN A 232 -12.30 6.67 14.00
CA ASN A 232 -11.77 5.40 13.53
C ASN A 232 -12.49 4.25 14.25
N PHE A 233 -12.79 3.16 13.53
CA PHE A 233 -13.19 1.90 14.14
C PHE A 233 -12.01 1.23 14.83
N SER A 234 -12.26 0.48 15.91
CA SER A 234 -11.21 -0.31 16.58
C SER A 234 -10.68 -1.44 15.70
N THR A 235 -11.52 -1.93 14.79
CA THR A 235 -11.18 -2.96 13.80
C THR A 235 -11.78 -2.52 12.46
N PRO A 236 -10.96 -2.34 11.40
CA PRO A 236 -11.48 -2.02 10.08
C PRO A 236 -12.45 -3.09 9.57
N VAL A 237 -13.52 -2.68 8.90
CA VAL A 237 -14.56 -3.58 8.41
C VAL A 237 -14.31 -3.91 6.94
N SER A 238 -14.15 -5.19 6.61
CA SER A 238 -14.07 -5.64 5.21
C SER A 238 -15.40 -5.44 4.48
N ILE A 239 -15.32 -4.87 3.29
CA ILE A 239 -16.45 -4.67 2.37
C ILE A 239 -16.14 -5.23 0.99
N THR A 240 -17.18 -5.68 0.30
CA THR A 240 -17.08 -6.31 -1.02
C THR A 240 -17.45 -5.32 -2.12
N ALA A 241 -16.67 -5.34 -3.21
CA ALA A 241 -16.94 -4.54 -4.40
C ALA A 241 -18.37 -4.74 -4.92
N GLY A 242 -18.99 -3.67 -5.42
CA GLY A 242 -20.34 -3.68 -5.98
C GLY A 242 -21.46 -3.94 -4.97
N THR A 243 -21.15 -4.09 -3.68
CA THR A 243 -22.16 -4.21 -2.62
C THR A 243 -22.47 -2.83 -2.04
N THR A 244 -23.77 -2.53 -1.87
CA THR A 244 -24.20 -1.28 -1.24
C THR A 244 -24.19 -1.40 0.28
N TYR A 245 -23.55 -0.44 0.93
CA TYR A 245 -23.51 -0.27 2.38
C TYR A 245 -24.06 1.10 2.77
N ILE A 246 -24.34 1.29 4.06
CA ILE A 246 -24.76 2.58 4.61
C ILE A 246 -23.74 3.03 5.66
N ALA A 247 -23.17 4.21 5.46
CA ALA A 247 -22.43 4.93 6.49
C ALA A 247 -23.38 5.94 7.13
N SER A 248 -23.43 6.01 8.46
CA SER A 248 -24.28 6.96 9.17
C SER A 248 -23.57 7.59 10.36
N TYR A 249 -24.13 8.68 10.88
CA TYR A 249 -23.88 9.14 12.23
C TYR A 249 -25.18 9.46 12.96
N HIS A 250 -25.20 9.18 14.26
CA HIS A 250 -26.22 9.61 15.20
C HIS A 250 -25.85 10.98 15.78
N THR A 251 -26.83 11.86 15.95
CA THR A 251 -26.76 13.04 16.83
C THR A 251 -27.93 13.04 17.80
N ASN A 252 -27.66 13.27 19.08
CA ASN A 252 -28.71 13.37 20.10
C ASN A 252 -29.36 14.77 20.16
N VAL A 253 -28.84 15.74 19.42
CA VAL A 253 -29.31 17.14 19.41
C VAL A 253 -29.79 17.62 18.04
N GLY A 254 -29.68 16.79 16.99
CA GLY A 254 -30.01 17.21 15.63
C GLY A 254 -29.04 18.27 15.11
N GLU A 255 -29.58 19.36 14.53
CA GLU A 255 -28.84 20.54 14.04
C GLU A 255 -27.81 20.21 12.94
N TYR A 256 -28.14 19.22 12.11
CA TYR A 256 -27.24 18.61 11.14
C TYR A 256 -26.92 19.50 9.93
N SER A 257 -25.85 19.15 9.22
CA SER A 257 -25.51 19.75 7.93
C SER A 257 -26.18 19.02 6.76
N VAL A 258 -26.66 19.76 5.77
CA VAL A 258 -27.38 19.18 4.62
C VAL A 258 -27.17 19.94 3.30
N THR A 259 -27.23 19.21 2.20
CA THR A 259 -27.46 19.76 0.86
C THR A 259 -28.54 18.96 0.14
N ASP A 260 -29.68 19.58 -0.11
CA ASP A 260 -30.78 18.94 -0.83
C ASP A 260 -30.47 18.72 -2.30
N ASN A 261 -31.12 17.72 -2.90
CA ASN A 261 -30.99 17.32 -4.30
C ASN A 261 -29.57 16.89 -4.72
N TYR A 262 -28.64 16.76 -3.77
CA TYR A 262 -27.24 16.44 -4.07
C TYR A 262 -27.10 15.07 -4.75
N PHE A 263 -27.80 14.06 -4.25
CA PHE A 263 -27.83 12.72 -4.84
C PHE A 263 -28.93 12.53 -5.89
N ALA A 264 -29.38 13.62 -6.54
CA ALA A 264 -30.15 13.49 -7.79
C ALA A 264 -29.30 12.78 -8.87
N SER A 265 -27.98 12.97 -8.80
CA SER A 265 -26.96 12.27 -9.57
C SER A 265 -26.04 11.46 -8.63
N SER A 266 -25.37 10.44 -9.15
CA SER A 266 -24.34 9.72 -8.39
C SER A 266 -23.09 10.59 -8.20
N LEU A 267 -22.43 10.44 -7.05
CA LEU A 267 -21.09 10.96 -6.79
C LEU A 267 -20.09 9.81 -6.85
N THR A 268 -19.03 9.94 -7.65
CA THR A 268 -17.93 8.98 -7.69
C THR A 268 -16.61 9.70 -7.46
N ASN A 269 -15.80 9.18 -6.54
CA ASN A 269 -14.45 9.66 -6.28
C ASN A 269 -13.50 8.46 -6.07
N GLY A 270 -12.58 8.25 -7.01
CA GLY A 270 -11.74 7.06 -7.03
C GLY A 270 -12.59 5.78 -7.00
N PRO A 271 -12.33 4.85 -6.07
CA PRO A 271 -13.08 3.60 -5.98
C PRO A 271 -14.43 3.72 -5.28
N LEU A 272 -14.78 4.87 -4.69
CA LEU A 272 -16.03 5.05 -3.96
C LEU A 272 -17.11 5.68 -4.85
N THR A 273 -18.32 5.16 -4.76
CA THR A 273 -19.51 5.73 -5.41
C THR A 273 -20.67 5.82 -4.42
N ALA A 274 -21.23 7.02 -4.23
CA ALA A 274 -22.56 7.20 -3.68
C ALA A 274 -23.58 7.20 -4.85
N PRO A 275 -24.39 6.15 -5.01
CA PRO A 275 -25.34 6.06 -6.14
C PRO A 275 -26.42 7.15 -6.06
N SER A 276 -27.02 7.48 -7.20
CA SER A 276 -28.16 8.41 -7.22
C SER A 276 -29.35 7.84 -6.43
N SER A 277 -30.23 8.72 -5.95
CA SER A 277 -31.46 8.30 -5.29
C SER A 277 -32.35 7.45 -6.19
N SER A 278 -32.43 7.78 -7.48
CA SER A 278 -33.21 7.02 -8.47
C SER A 278 -32.70 5.59 -8.67
N SER A 279 -31.38 5.36 -8.58
CA SER A 279 -30.77 4.03 -8.80
C SER A 279 -30.69 3.17 -7.54
N SER A 280 -30.81 3.76 -6.34
CA SER A 280 -30.58 3.07 -5.07
C SER A 280 -31.81 3.00 -4.14
N GLY A 281 -32.99 3.38 -4.64
CA GLY A 281 -34.20 3.46 -3.82
C GLY A 281 -34.09 4.53 -2.72
N GLY A 282 -33.59 5.71 -3.10
CA GLY A 282 -33.29 6.85 -2.22
C GLY A 282 -31.85 6.83 -1.69
N ASN A 283 -31.14 7.95 -1.77
CA ASN A 283 -29.86 8.18 -1.10
C ASN A 283 -29.93 9.51 -0.33
N GLY A 284 -29.11 9.66 0.70
CA GLY A 284 -29.46 10.52 1.83
C GLY A 284 -30.49 9.83 2.68
N VAL A 285 -30.03 9.05 3.65
CA VAL A 285 -30.91 8.28 4.52
C VAL A 285 -30.98 8.86 5.93
N TYR A 286 -32.11 8.68 6.59
CA TYR A 286 -32.30 9.12 7.97
C TYR A 286 -33.25 8.23 8.78
N ALA A 287 -33.19 8.35 10.10
CA ALA A 287 -34.18 7.84 11.05
C ALA A 287 -34.21 8.71 12.31
N TYR A 288 -35.41 9.16 12.73
CA TYR A 288 -35.57 9.90 13.97
C TYR A 288 -35.67 8.98 15.18
N GLY A 289 -34.95 9.32 16.25
CA GLY A 289 -34.98 8.57 17.50
C GLY A 289 -33.88 9.00 18.46
N ARG A 290 -34.05 8.66 19.75
CA ARG A 290 -33.08 8.99 20.81
C ARG A 290 -31.95 7.96 20.95
N SER A 291 -32.13 6.78 20.38
CA SER A 291 -31.11 5.75 20.28
C SER A 291 -30.49 5.78 18.89
N ASN A 292 -29.32 5.16 18.74
CA ASN A 292 -28.75 4.85 17.44
C ASN A 292 -29.68 3.89 16.66
N LEU A 293 -30.23 4.34 15.54
CA LEU A 293 -31.18 3.62 14.72
C LEU A 293 -30.64 3.40 13.30
N PHE A 294 -31.01 2.27 12.70
CA PHE A 294 -30.73 2.01 11.28
C PHE A 294 -31.50 3.01 10.39
N PRO A 295 -30.81 3.88 9.62
CA PRO A 295 -31.48 4.88 8.79
C PRO A 295 -31.96 4.27 7.47
N ASN A 296 -33.28 4.14 7.32
CA ASN A 296 -33.91 3.53 6.14
C ASN A 296 -34.91 4.43 5.41
N ASN A 297 -35.15 5.66 5.88
CA ASN A 297 -35.97 6.64 5.20
C ASN A 297 -35.10 7.55 4.34
N SER A 298 -35.65 8.12 3.27
CA SER A 298 -34.95 9.08 2.39
C SER A 298 -35.84 10.26 2.10
N PHE A 299 -35.23 11.44 1.95
CA PHE A 299 -35.92 12.68 1.61
C PHE A 299 -35.06 13.49 0.63
N ASN A 300 -35.69 14.06 -0.40
CA ASN A 300 -35.13 15.02 -1.36
C ASN A 300 -33.73 14.73 -1.91
N ALA A 301 -33.34 13.45 -2.01
CA ALA A 301 -32.00 13.05 -2.43
C ALA A 301 -30.87 13.80 -1.67
N SER A 302 -31.11 14.11 -0.39
CA SER A 302 -30.25 15.00 0.39
C SER A 302 -28.89 14.38 0.68
N ASN A 303 -27.84 15.19 0.71
CA ASN A 303 -26.55 14.80 1.26
C ASN A 303 -26.45 15.31 2.69
N TYR A 304 -26.44 14.40 3.66
CA TYR A 304 -26.25 14.70 5.08
C TYR A 304 -24.77 14.75 5.51
N TRP A 305 -23.87 14.84 4.53
CA TRP A 305 -22.44 15.06 4.70
C TRP A 305 -21.76 14.01 5.57
N VAL A 306 -22.15 12.75 5.35
CA VAL A 306 -21.53 11.56 5.93
C VAL A 306 -20.57 10.96 4.91
N ASP A 307 -19.41 10.51 5.37
CA ASP A 307 -18.37 9.95 4.52
C ASP A 307 -17.64 8.80 5.23
N VAL A 308 -16.80 8.08 4.48
CA VAL A 308 -15.99 6.98 4.94
C VAL A 308 -14.51 7.23 4.67
N VAL A 309 -13.65 6.56 5.42
CA VAL A 309 -12.25 6.35 5.06
C VAL A 309 -12.11 4.91 4.60
N PHE A 310 -12.02 4.73 3.28
CA PHE A 310 -11.88 3.45 2.62
C PHE A 310 -10.42 3.15 2.32
N ASN A 311 -9.98 1.94 2.66
CA ASN A 311 -8.67 1.41 2.30
C ASN A 311 -8.91 0.35 1.21
N PRO A 312 -8.67 0.69 -0.07
CA PRO A 312 -8.84 -0.26 -1.16
C PRO A 312 -7.96 -1.48 -0.92
N GLN A 313 -8.54 -2.68 -1.00
CA GLN A 313 -7.75 -3.88 -1.21
C GLN A 313 -7.22 -3.80 -2.62
N LEU A 314 -5.90 -3.72 -2.71
CA LEU A 314 -5.25 -3.66 -3.99
C LEU A 314 -5.54 -4.93 -4.79
N ALA A 315 -5.84 -4.80 -6.09
CA ALA A 315 -6.26 -5.93 -6.92
C ALA A 315 -5.16 -7.01 -6.96
N GLY A 316 -5.57 -8.28 -6.82
CA GLY A 316 -4.69 -9.44 -6.98
C GLY A 316 -4.34 -9.71 -8.44
#